data_AF-A0A444KFJ0-F1
#
_entry.id   AF-A0A444KFJ0-F1
#
_cell.length_a   1.000
_cell.length_b   1.000
_cell.length_c   1.000
_cell.angle_alpha   90.00
_cell.angle_beta   90.00
_cell.angle_gamma   90.00
#
_symmetry.space_group_name_H-M   'P 1'
#
loop_
_entity.id
_entity.type
_entity.pdbx_description
1 polymer ?
#
loop_
_entity_poly.entity_id
_entity_poly.type
_entity_poly.pdbx_seq_one_letter_code
_entity_poly.pdbx_strand_id
1 'polypeptide(L)'
;MRLVLTLLLALAGSAALAASPEDDYIAARDKAIADITAQVSANTAIETIDAQNEKALADLKQRLAAILGPLSVKGFPATGTNNIESLNASDIGYGMLDGLRYAQSDDGPSIVVSTRGLTERWLKSKSTEAEADFKLPTDIGAALKLDSFYT
;
A
#
# COMPACT_ATOMS: atom_id res chain seq x y z
N MET A 1 35.11 55.51 -9.08
CA MET A 1 34.63 54.39 -8.22
C MET A 1 33.20 54.06 -8.61
N ARG A 2 32.99 52.94 -9.32
CA ARG A 2 31.67 52.42 -9.69
C ARG A 2 31.55 51.05 -9.02
N LEU A 3 30.90 51.00 -7.86
CA LEU A 3 30.51 49.75 -7.21
C LEU A 3 29.22 49.29 -7.90
N VAL A 4 29.37 48.38 -8.86
CA VAL A 4 28.24 47.67 -9.47
C VAL A 4 27.85 46.57 -8.49
N LEU A 5 26.76 46.79 -7.77
CA LEU A 5 26.17 45.84 -6.84
C LEU A 5 25.37 44.81 -7.65
N THR A 6 26.03 43.76 -8.14
CA THR A 6 25.36 42.66 -8.84
C THR A 6 24.74 41.73 -7.79
N LEU A 7 23.50 42.01 -7.42
CA LEU A 7 22.69 41.11 -6.59
C LEU A 7 22.27 39.90 -7.44
N LEU A 8 23.13 38.87 -7.47
CA LEU A 8 22.75 37.54 -7.94
C LEU A 8 21.78 36.94 -6.92
N LEU A 9 20.47 37.06 -7.18
CA LEU A 9 19.46 36.21 -6.56
C LEU A 9 19.73 34.77 -6.99
N ALA A 10 20.43 34.02 -6.15
CA ALA A 10 20.47 32.58 -6.24
C ALA A 10 19.06 32.04 -5.95
N LEU A 11 18.27 31.84 -7.01
CA LEU A 11 17.11 30.94 -7.00
C LEU A 11 17.62 29.50 -6.88
N ALA A 12 18.24 29.16 -5.75
CA ALA A 12 18.23 27.79 -5.26
C ALA A 12 16.84 27.55 -4.66
N GLY A 13 15.83 27.53 -5.53
CA GLY A 13 14.52 27.06 -5.16
C GLY A 13 14.68 25.63 -4.69
N SER A 14 14.53 25.39 -3.39
CA SER A 14 14.29 24.07 -2.85
C SER A 14 13.00 23.57 -3.51
N ALA A 15 13.14 22.91 -4.66
CA ALA A 15 12.08 22.07 -5.18
C ALA A 15 11.90 20.98 -4.13
N ALA A 16 11.02 21.20 -3.16
CA ALA A 16 10.46 20.13 -2.37
C ALA A 16 9.90 19.16 -3.41
N LEU A 17 10.57 18.03 -3.60
CA LEU A 17 10.03 16.94 -4.39
C LEU A 17 8.72 16.60 -3.70
N ALA A 18 7.60 16.98 -4.32
CA ALA A 18 6.30 16.55 -3.85
C ALA A 18 6.35 15.02 -3.80
N ALA A 19 6.00 14.45 -2.65
CA ALA A 19 5.90 13.01 -2.50
C ALA A 19 5.02 12.46 -3.64
N SER A 20 5.41 11.33 -4.22
CA SER A 20 4.56 10.73 -5.23
C SER A 20 3.23 10.30 -4.59
N PRO A 21 2.15 10.17 -5.37
CA PRO A 21 0.89 9.63 -4.84
C PRO A 21 1.06 8.26 -4.16
N GLU A 22 2.01 7.44 -4.62
CA GLU A 22 2.36 6.16 -3.98
C GLU A 22 3.09 6.35 -2.65
N ASP A 23 4.02 7.31 -2.54
CA ASP A 23 4.67 7.64 -1.27
C ASP A 23 3.64 8.14 -0.24
N ASP A 24 2.70 8.99 -0.66
CA ASP A 24 1.60 9.47 0.18
C ASP A 24 0.69 8.32 0.63
N TYR A 25 0.44 7.33 -0.23
CA TYR A 25 -0.28 6.11 0.14
C TYR A 25 0.49 5.31 1.20
N ILE A 26 1.78 5.07 0.98
CA ILE A 26 2.62 4.30 1.91
C ILE A 26 2.68 5.00 3.27
N ALA A 27 2.86 6.32 3.29
CA ALA A 27 2.88 7.11 4.52
C ALA A 27 1.55 7.03 5.27
N ALA A 28 0.41 7.12 4.57
CA ALA A 28 -0.91 6.98 5.17
C ALA A 28 -1.13 5.58 5.77
N ARG A 29 -0.73 4.53 5.05
CA ARG A 29 -0.82 3.14 5.50
C ARG A 29 0.01 2.89 6.75
N ASP A 30 1.28 3.31 6.73
CA ASP A 30 2.19 3.08 7.84
C ASP A 30 1.78 3.87 9.08
N LYS A 31 1.24 5.08 8.90
CA LYS A 31 0.62 5.83 9.99
C LYS A 31 -0.60 5.09 10.57
N ALA A 32 -1.50 4.60 9.74
CA ALA A 32 -2.69 3.89 10.21
C ALA A 32 -2.33 2.62 10.98
N ILE A 33 -1.35 1.84 10.52
CA ILE A 33 -0.83 0.66 11.22
C ILE A 33 -0.24 1.05 12.58
N ALA A 34 0.55 2.12 12.64
CA ALA A 34 1.13 2.60 13.89
C ALA A 34 0.07 3.06 14.89
N ASP A 35 -0.93 3.82 14.43
CA ASP A 35 -2.04 4.29 15.27
C ASP A 35 -2.87 3.11 15.82
N ILE A 36 -3.19 2.12 14.98
CA ILE A 36 -3.90 0.88 15.39
C ILE A 36 -3.07 0.08 16.39
N THR A 37 -1.77 -0.10 16.12
CA THR A 37 -0.85 -0.81 17.03
C THR A 37 -0.80 -0.15 18.40
N ALA A 38 -0.80 1.18 18.45
CA ALA A 38 -0.82 1.94 19.71
C ALA A 38 -2.15 1.74 20.45
N GLN A 39 -3.28 1.71 19.75
CA GLN A 39 -4.60 1.44 20.35
C GLN A 39 -4.70 0.03 20.93
N VAL A 40 -4.22 -0.99 20.19
CA VAL A 40 -4.12 -2.38 20.66
C VAL A 40 -3.27 -2.43 21.93
N SER A 41 -2.09 -1.81 21.90
CA SER A 41 -1.18 -1.78 23.06
C SER A 41 -1.78 -1.06 24.28
N ALA A 42 -2.67 -0.10 24.07
CA ALA A 42 -3.39 0.62 25.11
C ALA A 42 -4.64 -0.13 25.63
N ASN A 43 -4.92 -1.34 25.14
CA ASN A 43 -6.16 -2.07 25.42
C ASN A 43 -7.41 -1.24 25.13
N THR A 44 -7.38 -0.48 24.03
CA THR A 44 -8.56 0.25 23.54
C THR A 44 -9.66 -0.76 23.20
N ALA A 45 -10.93 -0.37 23.39
CA ALA A 45 -12.07 -1.21 23.05
C ALA A 45 -12.01 -1.65 21.57
N ILE A 46 -12.31 -2.93 21.31
CA ILE A 46 -12.15 -3.53 19.98
C ILE A 46 -12.99 -2.80 18.92
N GLU A 47 -14.19 -2.37 19.27
CA GLU A 47 -15.09 -1.64 18.38
C GLU A 47 -14.48 -0.30 17.91
N THR A 48 -13.63 0.31 18.75
CA THR A 48 -12.92 1.54 18.38
C THR A 48 -11.76 1.25 17.43
N ILE A 49 -11.06 0.14 17.64
CA ILE A 49 -9.97 -0.32 16.76
C ILE A 49 -10.54 -0.69 15.39
N ASP A 50 -11.65 -1.45 15.36
CA ASP A 50 -12.34 -1.87 14.14
C ASP A 50 -12.81 -0.66 13.33
N ALA A 51 -13.46 0.32 13.98
CA ALA A 51 -13.90 1.55 13.32
C ALA A 51 -12.72 2.36 12.75
N GLN A 52 -11.58 2.38 13.44
CA GLN A 52 -10.37 3.03 12.95
C GLN A 52 -9.76 2.29 11.75
N ASN A 53 -9.76 0.95 11.78
CA ASN A 53 -9.33 0.11 10.68
C ASN A 53 -10.19 0.31 9.44
N GLU A 54 -11.53 0.24 9.56
CA GLU A 54 -12.47 0.49 8.46
C GLU A 54 -12.26 1.86 7.82
N LYS A 55 -12.12 2.89 8.66
CA LYS A 55 -11.86 4.26 8.19
C LYS A 55 -10.55 4.36 7.43
N ALA A 56 -9.48 3.76 7.94
CA ALA A 56 -8.18 3.76 7.28
C ALA A 56 -8.23 2.99 5.95
N LEU A 57 -8.86 1.83 5.91
CA LEU A 57 -9.05 1.06 4.68
C LEU A 57 -9.84 1.83 3.62
N ALA A 58 -10.87 2.59 4.02
CA ALA A 58 -11.63 3.42 3.09
C ALA A 58 -10.77 4.54 2.47
N ASP A 59 -9.92 5.22 3.25
CA ASP A 59 -8.97 6.23 2.76
C ASP A 59 -7.92 5.60 1.82
N LEU A 60 -7.34 4.47 2.22
CA LEU A 60 -6.36 3.74 1.41
C LEU A 60 -6.96 3.27 0.07
N LYS A 61 -8.21 2.82 0.06
CA LYS A 61 -8.93 2.46 -1.17
C LYS A 61 -9.02 3.63 -2.15
N GLN A 62 -9.36 4.82 -1.65
CA GLN A 62 -9.49 6.01 -2.48
C GLN A 62 -8.14 6.41 -3.08
N ARG A 63 -7.07 6.37 -2.28
CA ARG A 63 -5.70 6.63 -2.74
C ARG A 63 -5.26 5.63 -3.81
N LEU A 64 -5.49 4.33 -3.60
CA LEU A 64 -5.19 3.30 -4.60
C LEU A 64 -5.96 3.49 -5.89
N ALA A 65 -7.26 3.80 -5.81
CA ALA A 65 -8.07 4.06 -7.00
C ALA A 65 -7.53 5.25 -7.81
N ALA A 66 -7.03 6.30 -7.14
CA ALA A 66 -6.41 7.44 -7.80
C ALA A 66 -5.05 7.08 -8.44
N ILE A 67 -4.24 6.25 -7.79
CA ILE A 67 -2.92 5.81 -8.30
C ILE A 67 -3.08 4.87 -9.50
N LEU A 68 -3.98 3.88 -9.39
CA LEU A 68 -4.12 2.80 -10.38
C LEU A 68 -4.97 3.21 -11.59
N GLY A 69 -5.85 4.19 -11.42
CA GLY A 69 -6.80 4.60 -12.44
C GLY A 69 -7.87 3.54 -12.73
N PRO A 70 -8.70 3.76 -13.77
CA PRO A 70 -9.78 2.85 -14.10
C PRO A 70 -9.26 1.54 -14.68
N LEU A 71 -9.81 0.41 -14.22
CA LEU A 71 -9.63 -0.90 -14.83
C LEU A 71 -10.85 -1.26 -15.68
N SER A 72 -10.61 -1.74 -16.91
CA SER A 72 -11.67 -2.24 -17.79
C SER A 72 -11.25 -3.56 -18.40
N VAL A 73 -11.55 -4.66 -17.69
CA VAL A 73 -11.28 -6.03 -18.13
C VAL A 73 -12.61 -6.74 -18.33
N LYS A 74 -12.78 -7.39 -19.49
CA LYS A 74 -14.01 -8.11 -19.82
C LYS A 74 -14.30 -9.19 -18.78
N GLY A 75 -15.53 -9.19 -18.25
CA GLY A 75 -15.99 -10.17 -17.27
C GLY A 75 -15.71 -9.80 -15.81
N PHE A 76 -14.97 -8.72 -15.54
CA PHE A 76 -14.69 -8.24 -14.19
C PHE A 76 -15.45 -6.94 -13.89
N PRO A 77 -15.74 -6.66 -12.61
CA PRO A 77 -16.33 -5.37 -12.23
C PRO A 77 -15.40 -4.20 -12.58
N ALA A 78 -15.97 -3.02 -12.82
CA ALA A 78 -15.20 -1.81 -13.08
C ALA A 78 -14.63 -1.17 -11.79
N THR A 79 -15.15 -1.56 -10.62
CA THR A 79 -14.76 -1.04 -9.32
C THR A 79 -14.16 -2.16 -8.49
N GLY A 80 -12.93 -1.95 -8.02
CA GLY A 80 -12.26 -2.87 -7.10
C GLY A 80 -12.59 -2.57 -5.63
N THR A 81 -12.34 -3.54 -4.77
CA THR A 81 -12.25 -3.41 -3.31
C THR A 81 -10.80 -3.46 -2.87
N ASN A 82 -10.50 -3.16 -1.60
CA ASN A 82 -9.14 -3.38 -1.10
C ASN A 82 -8.80 -4.86 -1.19
N ASN A 83 -7.56 -5.16 -1.58
CA ASN A 83 -7.02 -6.50 -1.44
C ASN A 83 -6.59 -6.78 0.00
N ILE A 84 -6.05 -5.77 0.70
CA ILE A 84 -5.77 -5.87 2.13
C ILE A 84 -7.08 -5.83 2.92
N GLU A 85 -7.22 -6.72 3.90
CA GLU A 85 -8.45 -6.83 4.70
C GLU A 85 -8.30 -6.22 6.09
N SER A 86 -7.08 -6.19 6.63
CA SER A 86 -6.80 -5.54 7.91
C SER A 86 -5.42 -4.86 7.95
N LEU A 87 -5.36 -3.78 8.72
CA LEU A 87 -4.13 -3.08 9.10
C LEU A 87 -3.68 -3.44 10.52
N ASN A 88 -4.46 -4.24 11.24
CA ASN A 88 -4.12 -4.76 12.56
C ASN A 88 -3.36 -6.09 12.41
N ALA A 89 -2.15 -6.17 12.95
CA ALA A 89 -1.30 -7.34 12.85
C ALA A 89 -1.86 -8.61 13.53
N SER A 90 -2.87 -8.47 14.38
CA SER A 90 -3.54 -9.61 15.03
C SER A 90 -4.71 -10.18 14.22
N ASP A 91 -5.11 -9.55 13.12
CA ASP A 91 -6.28 -9.93 12.34
C ASP A 91 -5.91 -10.65 11.04
N ILE A 92 -6.86 -11.45 10.56
CA ILE A 92 -6.77 -12.09 9.24
C ILE A 92 -6.69 -11.01 8.16
N GLY A 93 -5.86 -11.28 7.15
CA GLY A 93 -5.67 -10.40 6.00
C GLY A 93 -4.72 -9.21 6.23
N TYR A 94 -4.06 -9.15 7.39
CA TYR A 94 -2.88 -8.31 7.57
C TYR A 94 -1.70 -8.78 6.71
N GLY A 95 -0.94 -7.82 6.18
CA GLY A 95 0.28 -8.12 5.41
C GLY A 95 0.04 -8.69 4.01
N MET A 96 -1.20 -8.64 3.51
CA MET A 96 -1.52 -8.91 2.11
C MET A 96 -0.90 -7.87 1.17
N LEU A 97 -0.84 -8.20 -0.12
CA LEU A 97 -0.39 -7.27 -1.16
C LEU A 97 -1.32 -6.05 -1.23
N ASP A 98 -0.76 -4.86 -1.08
CA ASP A 98 -1.48 -3.60 -1.30
C ASP A 98 -1.95 -3.50 -2.75
N GLY A 99 -3.24 -3.26 -2.96
CA GLY A 99 -3.82 -3.19 -4.30
C GLY A 99 -5.35 -3.23 -4.29
N LEU A 100 -5.95 -3.09 -5.47
CA LEU A 100 -7.39 -3.25 -5.66
C LEU A 100 -7.72 -4.62 -6.21
N ARG A 101 -8.60 -5.35 -5.53
CA ARG A 101 -9.14 -6.64 -5.96
C ARG A 101 -10.44 -6.44 -6.74
N TYR A 102 -10.52 -7.07 -7.90
CA TYR A 102 -11.68 -7.11 -8.78
C TYR A 102 -12.12 -8.57 -8.87
N ALA A 103 -13.16 -8.95 -8.12
CA ALA A 103 -13.66 -10.31 -8.07
C ALA A 103 -14.96 -10.45 -8.88
N GLN A 104 -15.14 -11.55 -9.60
CA GLN A 104 -16.39 -11.84 -10.32
C GLN A 104 -17.52 -12.27 -9.37
N SER A 105 -17.15 -12.93 -8.27
CA SER A 105 -17.98 -13.39 -7.15
C SER A 105 -17.06 -13.69 -5.96
N ASP A 106 -17.61 -13.93 -4.78
CA ASP A 106 -16.83 -14.18 -3.56
C ASP A 106 -15.87 -15.38 -3.71
N ASP A 107 -16.34 -16.49 -4.29
CA ASP A 107 -15.52 -17.68 -4.59
C ASP A 107 -15.00 -17.72 -6.04
N GLY A 108 -15.13 -16.62 -6.77
CA GLY A 108 -14.84 -16.56 -8.20
C GLY A 108 -13.41 -16.17 -8.53
N PRO A 109 -13.03 -16.20 -9.82
CA PRO A 109 -11.79 -15.59 -10.28
C PRO A 109 -11.71 -14.13 -9.84
N SER A 110 -10.51 -13.71 -9.45
CA SER A 110 -10.22 -12.34 -9.06
C SER A 110 -8.91 -11.85 -9.67
N ILE A 111 -8.84 -10.55 -9.92
CA ILE A 111 -7.63 -9.85 -10.34
C ILE A 111 -7.25 -8.90 -9.21
N VAL A 112 -5.99 -8.95 -8.78
CA VAL A 112 -5.43 -7.93 -7.91
C VAL A 112 -4.54 -7.01 -8.76
N VAL A 113 -4.86 -5.73 -8.76
CA VAL A 113 -4.05 -4.71 -9.42
C VAL A 113 -3.27 -3.94 -8.38
N SER A 114 -1.96 -3.88 -8.56
CA SER A 114 -1.01 -3.14 -7.71
C SER A 114 0.01 -2.42 -8.58
N THR A 115 0.79 -1.54 -7.97
CA THR A 115 1.95 -0.93 -8.62
C THR A 115 3.18 -1.81 -8.44
N ARG A 116 4.22 -1.54 -9.23
CA ARG A 116 5.51 -2.21 -9.08
C ARG A 116 6.11 -1.95 -7.69
N GLY A 117 6.13 -0.70 -7.23
CA GLY A 117 6.74 -0.34 -5.96
C GLY A 117 6.03 -0.96 -4.75
N LEU A 118 4.70 -1.01 -4.75
CA LEU A 118 3.93 -1.71 -3.72
C LEU A 118 4.18 -3.24 -3.74
N THR A 119 4.29 -3.83 -4.92
CA THR A 119 4.62 -5.26 -5.06
C THR A 119 6.02 -5.57 -4.53
N GLU A 120 7.03 -4.76 -4.87
CA GLU A 120 8.40 -4.90 -4.38
C GLU A 120 8.48 -4.72 -2.86
N ARG A 121 7.73 -3.75 -2.31
CA ARG A 121 7.65 -3.52 -0.86
C ARG A 121 7.03 -4.72 -0.15
N TRP A 122 5.96 -5.29 -0.70
CA TRP A 122 5.34 -6.50 -0.17
C TRP A 122 6.29 -7.70 -0.24
N LEU A 123 6.94 -7.96 -1.38
CA LEU A 123 7.93 -9.03 -1.51
C LEU A 123 9.10 -8.88 -0.53
N LYS A 124 9.54 -7.65 -0.27
CA LYS A 124 10.55 -7.38 0.77
C LYS A 124 10.07 -7.83 2.15
N SER A 125 8.83 -7.55 2.54
CA SER A 125 8.28 -8.08 3.80
C SER A 125 8.20 -9.61 3.80
N LYS A 126 7.86 -10.23 2.65
CA LYS A 126 7.78 -11.69 2.53
C LYS A 126 9.14 -12.38 2.55
N SER A 127 10.20 -11.70 2.12
CA SER A 127 11.56 -12.24 2.18
C SER A 127 12.10 -12.42 3.60
N THR A 128 11.48 -11.74 4.58
CA THR A 128 11.85 -11.78 6.00
C THR A 128 10.93 -12.66 6.85
N GLU A 129 9.99 -13.38 6.24
CA GLU A 129 9.11 -14.31 6.95
C GLU A 129 9.93 -15.37 7.72
N ALA A 130 9.44 -15.84 8.86
CA ALA A 130 10.19 -16.83 9.65
C ALA A 130 10.14 -18.22 8.98
N GLU A 131 8.95 -18.62 8.57
CA GLU A 131 8.67 -19.90 7.94
C GLU A 131 9.20 -19.93 6.51
N ALA A 132 9.98 -20.96 6.18
CA ALA A 132 10.62 -21.08 4.87
C ALA A 132 9.61 -21.16 3.71
N ASP A 133 8.47 -21.79 3.94
CA ASP A 133 7.44 -22.01 2.93
C ASP A 133 6.71 -20.72 2.52
N PHE A 134 6.71 -19.69 3.39
CA PHE A 134 6.12 -18.37 3.11
C PHE A 134 7.15 -17.34 2.61
N LYS A 135 8.44 -17.70 2.56
CA LYS A 135 9.47 -16.80 2.03
C LYS A 135 9.34 -16.66 0.53
N LEU A 136 9.21 -15.43 0.08
CA LEU A 136 9.27 -15.08 -1.33
C LEU A 136 10.56 -14.29 -1.62
N PRO A 137 11.15 -14.47 -2.82
CA PRO A 137 12.27 -13.64 -3.24
C PRO A 137 11.81 -12.20 -3.47
N THR A 138 12.74 -11.26 -3.32
CA THR A 138 12.43 -9.82 -3.50
C THR A 138 12.27 -9.42 -4.97
N ASP A 139 12.82 -10.20 -5.90
CA ASP A 139 12.65 -9.99 -7.34
C ASP A 139 11.29 -10.51 -7.80
N ILE A 140 10.50 -9.63 -8.44
CA ILE A 140 9.16 -9.97 -8.95
C ILE A 140 9.24 -11.13 -9.96
N GLY A 141 10.21 -11.11 -10.87
CA GLY A 141 10.33 -12.13 -11.91
C GLY A 141 10.65 -13.52 -11.36
N ALA A 142 11.41 -13.60 -10.28
CA ALA A 142 11.67 -14.81 -9.53
C ALA A 142 10.43 -15.26 -8.73
N ALA A 143 9.75 -14.31 -8.06
CA ALA A 143 8.59 -14.60 -7.23
C ALA A 143 7.45 -15.22 -8.05
N LEU A 144 7.15 -14.66 -9.23
CA LEU A 144 6.08 -15.13 -10.13
C LEU A 144 6.26 -16.57 -10.65
N LYS A 145 7.46 -17.15 -10.50
CA LYS A 145 7.76 -18.53 -10.92
C LYS A 145 7.59 -19.56 -9.80
N LEU A 146 7.35 -19.11 -8.57
CA LEU A 146 7.16 -19.98 -7.43
C LEU A 146 5.67 -20.25 -7.24
N ASP A 147 5.31 -21.52 -7.00
CA ASP A 147 3.94 -21.90 -6.68
C ASP A 147 3.46 -21.19 -5.40
N SER A 148 4.35 -21.00 -4.42
CA SER A 148 4.08 -20.31 -3.16
C SER A 148 3.69 -18.83 -3.30
N PHE A 149 3.88 -18.23 -4.48
CA PHE A 149 3.38 -16.88 -4.74
C PHE A 149 1.86 -16.85 -4.90
N TYR A 150 1.26 -17.96 -5.33
CA TYR A 150 -0.17 -18.07 -5.68
C TYR A 150 -1.02 -18.78 -4.61
N THR A 151 -0.41 -19.13 -3.47
CA THR A 151 -1.04 -19.85 -2.35
C THR A 151 -0.98 -19.03 -1.08
#